data_AF-A0A9D2QXN7-F1
#
_entry.id   AF-A0A9D2QXN7-F1
#
_cell.length_a   1.000
_cell.length_b   1.000
_cell.length_c   1.000
_cell.angle_alpha   90.00
_cell.angle_beta   90.00
_cell.angle_gamma   90.00
#
_symmetry.space_group_name_H-M   'P 1'
#
loop_
_entity.id
_entity.type
_entity.pdbx_description
1 polymer ?
#
loop_
_entity_poly.entity_id
_entity_poly.type
_entity_poly.pdbx_seq_one_letter_code
_entity_poly.pdbx_strand_id
1 'polypeptide(L)'
;TNPDAAIRGIRAMNRPTVLIGGGYDKQNEYDEWIEAFDGKVKKLVLIGQTREKIAACAARHGFSDYVLADSFEECMDICVKSAKPGDAVLLSPACASWGMFPNYEVRGKMFKEYVNKLKG
;
A
#
# COMPACT_ATOMS: atom_id res chain seq x y z
N THR A 1 -7.94 6.16 -8.91
CA THR A 1 -7.49 6.77 -7.63
C THR A 1 -6.56 7.91 -7.97
N ASN A 2 -6.71 9.07 -7.34
CA ASN A 2 -5.87 10.26 -7.49
C ASN A 2 -4.89 10.34 -6.29
N PRO A 3 -3.60 10.69 -6.45
CA PRO A 3 -2.64 10.88 -5.35
C PRO A 3 -3.16 11.68 -4.14
N ASP A 4 -3.97 12.72 -4.36
CA ASP A 4 -4.58 13.52 -3.26
C ASP A 4 -5.38 12.69 -2.26
N ALA A 5 -6.16 11.71 -2.76
CA ALA A 5 -6.96 10.85 -1.91
C ALA A 5 -6.07 9.94 -1.06
N ALA A 6 -4.93 9.50 -1.62
CA ALA A 6 -3.98 8.66 -0.92
C ALA A 6 -3.25 9.45 0.19
N ILE A 7 -2.87 10.71 -0.09
CA ILE A 7 -2.26 11.62 0.89
C ILE A 7 -3.21 11.91 2.05
N ARG A 8 -4.49 12.21 1.75
CA ARG A 8 -5.51 12.44 2.79
C ARG A 8 -5.71 11.22 3.67
N GLY A 9 -5.72 10.02 3.07
CA GLY A 9 -5.80 8.76 3.79
C GLY A 9 -4.64 8.59 4.78
N ILE A 10 -3.41 8.88 4.35
CA ILE A 10 -2.20 8.82 5.20
C ILE A 10 -2.28 9.85 6.33
N ARG A 11 -2.65 11.10 6.02
CA ARG A 11 -2.74 12.17 7.03
C ARG A 11 -3.77 11.86 8.12
N ALA A 12 -4.87 11.20 7.76
CA ALA A 12 -5.92 10.78 8.69
C ALA A 12 -5.54 9.59 9.58
N MET A 13 -4.43 8.91 9.33
CA MET A 13 -3.97 7.79 10.16
C MET A 13 -3.56 8.28 11.54
N ASN A 14 -4.08 7.62 12.57
CA ASN A 14 -3.79 7.92 13.98
C ASN A 14 -2.96 6.83 14.68
N ARG A 15 -2.43 5.88 13.90
CA ARG A 15 -1.67 4.72 14.39
C ARG A 15 -0.64 4.27 13.34
N PRO A 16 0.42 3.56 13.76
CA PRO A 16 1.38 2.97 12.83
C PRO A 16 0.67 2.08 11.82
N THR A 17 0.97 2.28 10.54
CA THR A 17 0.22 1.66 9.44
C THR A 17 1.15 0.99 8.43
N VAL A 18 0.84 -0.26 8.09
CA VAL A 18 1.43 -0.93 6.92
C VAL A 18 0.65 -0.47 5.68
N LEU A 19 1.35 0.13 4.73
CA LEU A 19 0.75 0.73 3.55
C LEU A 19 0.96 -0.18 2.33
N ILE A 20 -0.09 -0.46 1.58
CA ILE A 20 0.00 -1.16 0.30
C ILE A 20 -0.03 -0.14 -0.82
N GLY A 21 1.05 -0.08 -1.61
CA GLY A 21 1.26 0.83 -2.73
C GLY A 21 1.46 0.11 -4.06
N GLY A 22 1.17 0.81 -5.16
CA GLY A 22 1.41 0.32 -6.52
C GLY A 22 0.15 0.19 -7.37
N GLY A 23 0.33 -0.26 -8.61
CA GLY A 23 -0.73 -0.40 -9.60
C GLY A 23 -0.22 -0.22 -11.02
N TYR A 24 -1.09 0.32 -11.88
CA TYR A 24 -0.77 0.62 -13.28
C TYR A 24 -0.09 1.99 -13.40
N ASP A 25 0.88 2.09 -14.31
CA ASP A 25 1.64 3.31 -14.53
C ASP A 25 0.78 4.38 -15.21
N LYS A 26 0.60 5.51 -14.52
CA LYS A 26 -0.02 6.71 -15.08
C LYS A 26 0.98 7.85 -15.25
N GLN A 27 2.28 7.57 -15.12
CA GLN A 27 3.35 8.57 -15.09
C GLN A 27 3.18 9.64 -14.00
N ASN A 28 2.54 9.27 -12.90
CA ASN A 28 2.41 10.16 -11.74
C ASN A 28 3.72 10.19 -10.95
N GLU A 29 4.07 11.36 -10.41
CA GLU A 29 5.10 11.47 -9.40
C GLU A 29 4.54 11.01 -8.03
N TYR A 30 5.42 10.41 -7.22
CA TYR A 30 5.05 9.83 -5.91
C TYR A 30 5.68 10.58 -4.74
N ASP A 31 6.41 11.65 -5.02
CA ASP A 31 7.20 12.41 -4.07
C ASP A 31 6.33 12.97 -2.93
N GLU A 32 5.28 13.73 -3.25
CA GLU A 32 4.33 14.27 -2.25
C GLU A 32 3.63 13.17 -1.42
N TRP A 33 3.45 12.00 -2.03
CA TRP A 33 2.80 10.86 -1.36
C TRP A 33 3.73 10.23 -0.32
N ILE A 34 5.02 10.13 -0.62
CA ILE A 34 6.04 9.60 0.29
C ILE A 34 6.36 10.60 1.38
N GLU A 35 6.47 11.89 1.04
CA GLU A 35 6.63 12.98 2.02
C GLU A 35 5.48 13.02 3.02
N ALA A 36 4.27 12.64 2.60
CA ALA A 36 3.10 12.58 3.49
C ALA A 36 3.18 11.47 4.55
N PHE A 37 4.13 10.53 4.46
CA PHE A 37 4.22 9.40 5.39
C PHE A 37 4.40 9.85 6.84
N ASP A 38 5.19 10.91 7.08
CA ASP A 38 5.28 11.60 8.37
C ASP A 38 5.49 10.65 9.58
N GLY A 39 6.28 9.59 9.38
CA GLY A 39 6.53 8.54 10.39
C GLY A 39 5.32 7.64 10.73
N LYS A 40 4.16 7.85 10.11
CA LYS A 40 2.93 7.06 10.31
C LYS A 40 2.96 5.73 9.55
N VAL A 41 3.71 5.69 8.45
CA VAL A 41 3.90 4.48 7.63
C VAL A 41 5.10 3.71 8.15
N LYS A 42 4.85 2.53 8.72
CA LYS A 42 5.90 1.66 9.28
C LYS A 42 6.54 0.74 8.24
N LYS A 43 5.80 0.42 7.18
CA LYS A 43 6.26 -0.43 6.09
C LYS A 43 5.42 -0.18 4.85
N LEU A 44 6.08 -0.15 3.71
CA LEU A 44 5.45 0.00 2.41
C LEU A 44 5.55 -1.31 1.61
N VAL A 45 4.42 -1.93 1.32
CA VAL A 45 4.35 -3.14 0.49
C VAL A 45 3.96 -2.75 -0.92
N LEU A 46 4.85 -2.96 -1.87
CA LEU A 46 4.75 -2.48 -3.24
C LEU A 46 4.47 -3.63 -4.18
N ILE A 47 3.45 -3.49 -5.01
CA ILE A 47 3.08 -4.51 -5.99
C ILE A 47 2.84 -3.87 -7.36
N GLY A 48 2.85 -4.69 -8.43
CA GLY A 48 2.46 -4.30 -9.78
C GLY A 48 3.54 -3.52 -10.54
N GLN A 49 3.15 -2.92 -11.67
CA GLN A 49 4.10 -2.36 -12.63
C GLN A 49 4.87 -1.14 -12.09
N THR A 50 4.25 -0.35 -11.20
CA THR A 50 4.86 0.85 -10.64
C THR A 50 5.69 0.59 -9.39
N ARG A 51 5.80 -0.67 -8.92
CA ARG A 51 6.45 -1.01 -7.65
C ARG A 51 7.91 -0.53 -7.58
N GLU A 52 8.68 -0.69 -8.65
CA GLU A 52 10.08 -0.28 -8.68
C GLU A 52 10.24 1.24 -8.73
N LYS A 53 9.37 1.93 -9.46
CA LYS A 53 9.37 3.40 -9.51
C LYS A 53 9.07 4.00 -8.14
N ILE A 54 8.08 3.45 -7.44
CA ILE A 54 7.74 3.88 -6.08
C ILE A 54 8.87 3.55 -5.11
N ALA A 55 9.49 2.38 -5.21
CA ALA A 55 10.64 2.00 -4.37
C ALA A 55 11.83 2.96 -4.57
N ALA A 56 12.15 3.31 -5.81
CA ALA A 56 13.21 4.26 -6.13
C ALA A 56 12.90 5.66 -5.59
N CYS A 57 11.63 6.10 -5.71
CA CYS A 57 11.18 7.36 -5.12
C CYS A 57 11.27 7.31 -3.59
N ALA A 58 10.83 6.21 -2.96
CA ALA A 58 10.90 6.03 -1.51
C ALA A 58 12.34 6.12 -1.00
N ALA A 59 13.27 5.42 -1.66
CA ALA A 59 14.68 5.45 -1.35
C ALA A 59 15.29 6.87 -1.49
N ARG A 60 14.93 7.62 -2.54
CA ARG A 60 15.34 9.03 -2.72
C ARG A 60 14.88 9.92 -1.57
N HIS A 61 13.70 9.67 -1.02
CA HIS A 61 13.12 10.39 0.12
C HIS A 61 13.56 9.83 1.48
N GLY A 62 14.52 8.90 1.51
CA GLY A 62 15.04 8.33 2.75
C GLY A 62 14.15 7.27 3.41
N PHE A 63 13.10 6.81 2.72
CA PHE A 63 12.25 5.73 3.20
C PHE A 63 12.76 4.38 2.67
N SER A 64 13.38 3.59 3.54
CA SER A 64 13.96 2.28 3.19
C SER A 64 13.11 1.07 3.61
N ASP A 65 12.08 1.25 4.43
CA ASP A 65 11.24 0.16 4.94
C ASP A 65 10.15 -0.24 3.93
N TYR A 66 10.57 -0.63 2.73
CA TYR A 66 9.68 -1.13 1.68
C TYR A 66 10.01 -2.56 1.26
N VAL A 67 9.03 -3.25 0.68
CA VAL A 67 9.18 -4.60 0.12
C VAL A 67 8.40 -4.72 -1.17
N LEU A 68 8.97 -5.42 -2.15
CA LEU A 68 8.31 -5.72 -3.41
C LEU A 68 7.58 -7.06 -3.28
N ALA A 69 6.31 -7.10 -3.65
CA ALA A 69 5.52 -8.31 -3.78
C ALA A 69 5.21 -8.56 -5.26
N ASP A 70 5.19 -9.83 -5.65
CA ASP A 70 4.88 -10.28 -7.01
C ASP A 70 3.38 -10.54 -7.20
N SER A 71 2.67 -10.91 -6.12
CA SER A 71 1.23 -11.20 -6.14
C SER A 71 0.46 -10.52 -5.02
N PHE A 72 -0.85 -10.35 -5.21
CA PHE A 72 -1.71 -9.75 -4.19
C PHE A 72 -1.74 -10.58 -2.90
N GLU A 73 -1.68 -11.91 -3.03
CA GLU A 73 -1.67 -12.83 -1.89
C GLU A 73 -0.39 -12.67 -1.08
N GLU A 74 0.76 -12.60 -1.75
CA GLU A 74 2.04 -12.32 -1.11
C GLU A 74 2.06 -10.94 -0.46
N CYS A 75 1.55 -9.91 -1.13
CA CYS A 75 1.41 -8.57 -0.57
C CYS A 75 0.61 -8.60 0.74
N MET A 76 -0.50 -9.33 0.75
CA MET A 76 -1.36 -9.49 1.93
C MET A 76 -0.65 -10.25 3.05
N ASP A 77 0.03 -11.35 2.73
CA ASP A 77 0.80 -12.14 3.69
C ASP A 77 1.92 -11.31 4.34
N ILE A 78 2.66 -10.52 3.55
CA ILE A 78 3.68 -9.63 4.07
C ILE A 78 3.08 -8.53 4.96
N CYS A 79 1.92 -7.98 4.59
CA CYS A 79 1.24 -6.98 5.40
C CYS A 79 0.86 -7.54 6.77
N VAL A 80 0.33 -8.75 6.80
CA VAL A 80 -0.11 -9.43 8.01
C VAL A 80 1.07 -9.80 8.89
N LYS A 81 2.13 -10.38 8.32
CA LYS A 81 3.38 -10.69 9.04
C LYS A 81 4.07 -9.45 9.57
N SER A 82 3.91 -8.31 8.89
CA SER A 82 4.54 -7.05 9.29
C SER A 82 3.70 -6.27 10.30
N ALA A 83 2.37 -6.41 10.30
CA ALA A 83 1.47 -5.74 11.23
C ALA A 83 1.55 -6.37 12.63
N LYS A 84 1.49 -5.52 13.66
CA LYS A 84 1.39 -5.94 15.07
C LYS A 84 -0.01 -5.62 15.60
N PRO A 85 -0.45 -6.26 16.71
CA PRO A 85 -1.68 -5.87 17.39
C PRO A 85 -1.69 -4.36 17.67
N GLY A 86 -2.71 -3.67 17.18
CA GLY A 86 -2.84 -2.20 17.29
C GLY A 86 -2.45 -1.43 16.03
N ASP A 87 -1.73 -2.03 15.09
CA ASP A 87 -1.42 -1.41 13.79
C ASP A 87 -2.63 -1.41 12.85
N ALA A 88 -2.61 -0.53 11.87
CA ALA A 88 -3.51 -0.61 10.72
C ALA A 88 -2.81 -1.20 9.49
N VAL A 89 -3.59 -1.81 8.60
CA VAL A 89 -3.19 -2.09 7.22
C VAL A 89 -4.05 -1.23 6.32
N LEU A 90 -3.43 -0.31 5.58
CA LEU A 90 -4.11 0.59 4.68
C LEU A 90 -3.84 0.18 3.23
N LEU A 91 -4.92 -0.18 2.53
CA LEU A 91 -4.91 -0.37 1.09
C LEU A 91 -5.19 0.98 0.41
N SER A 92 -4.14 1.77 0.18
CA SER A 92 -4.24 3.08 -0.49
C SER A 92 -3.43 3.05 -1.78
N PRO A 93 -4.00 2.48 -2.86
CA PRO A 93 -3.28 2.43 -4.11
C PRO A 93 -3.25 3.85 -4.69
N ALA A 94 -2.09 4.50 -4.61
CA ALA A 94 -1.81 5.76 -5.31
C ALA A 94 -2.09 5.67 -6.83
N CYS A 95 -2.19 4.45 -7.37
CA CYS A 95 -2.63 4.16 -8.74
C CYS A 95 -4.00 3.48 -8.82
N ALA A 96 -4.75 3.78 -9.87
CA ALA A 96 -6.04 3.15 -10.15
C ALA A 96 -5.86 1.64 -10.42
N SER A 97 -6.77 0.84 -9.86
CA SER A 97 -7.06 -0.56 -10.17
C SER A 97 -5.88 -1.38 -10.70
N TRP A 98 -5.29 -2.19 -9.82
CA TRP A 98 -4.57 -3.40 -10.19
C TRP A 98 -5.30 -4.08 -11.35
N GLY A 99 -4.71 -4.16 -12.53
CA GLY A 99 -5.29 -4.93 -13.66
C GLY A 99 -5.53 -6.41 -13.33
N MET A 100 -5.25 -6.85 -12.10
CA MET A 100 -5.55 -8.15 -11.52
C MET A 100 -6.98 -8.30 -10.98
N PHE A 101 -7.74 -7.21 -10.78
CA PHE A 101 -9.12 -7.28 -10.27
C PHE A 101 -10.10 -6.51 -11.16
N PRO A 102 -11.27 -7.09 -11.47
CA PRO A 102 -12.25 -6.48 -12.36
C PRO A 102 -12.84 -5.18 -11.78
N ASN A 103 -12.88 -5.02 -10.45
CA ASN A 103 -13.36 -3.81 -9.79
C ASN A 103 -12.88 -3.67 -8.33
N TYR A 104 -13.13 -2.50 -7.73
CA TYR A 104 -12.76 -2.17 -6.36
C TYR A 104 -13.49 -3.02 -5.30
N GLU A 105 -14.70 -3.50 -5.60
CA GLU A 105 -15.53 -4.31 -4.70
C GLU A 105 -14.93 -5.70 -4.50
N VAL A 106 -14.50 -6.36 -5.58
CA VAL A 106 -13.83 -7.66 -5.54
C VAL A 106 -12.56 -7.58 -4.71
N ARG A 107 -11.76 -6.53 -4.89
CA ARG A 107 -10.56 -6.29 -4.07
C ARG A 107 -10.89 -6.15 -2.59
N GLY A 108 -11.94 -5.39 -2.26
CA GLY A 108 -12.39 -5.21 -0.87
C GLY A 108 -12.93 -6.51 -0.26
N LYS A 109 -13.64 -7.32 -1.05
CA LYS A 109 -14.14 -8.64 -0.64
C LYS A 109 -13.00 -9.60 -0.37
N MET A 110 -12.03 -9.71 -1.28
CA MET A 110 -10.85 -10.57 -1.09
C MET A 110 -10.01 -10.13 0.11
N PHE A 111 -9.81 -8.82 0.29
CA PHE A 111 -9.14 -8.30 1.49
C PHE A 111 -9.85 -8.77 2.77
N LYS A 112 -11.19 -8.61 2.84
CA LYS A 112 -11.99 -9.07 3.98
C LYS A 112 -11.92 -10.58 4.17
N GLU A 113 -11.99 -11.36 3.10
CA GLU A 113 -11.87 -12.83 3.14
C GLU A 113 -10.50 -13.26 3.66
N TYR A 114 -9.42 -12.66 3.17
CA TYR A 114 -8.06 -12.91 3.65
C TYR A 114 -7.91 -12.55 5.13
N VAL A 115 -8.36 -11.36 5.55
CA VAL A 115 -8.32 -10.94 6.96
C VAL A 115 -9.16 -11.85 7.85
N ASN A 116 -10.32 -12.32 7.38
CA ASN A 116 -11.17 -13.24 8.14
C ASN A 116 -10.56 -14.64 8.27
N LYS A 117 -9.86 -15.14 7.23
CA LYS A 117 -9.13 -16.41 7.30
C LYS A 117 -7.98 -16.40 8.31
N LEU A 118 -7.41 -15.23 8.59
CA LEU A 118 -6.31 -15.06 9.56
C LEU A 118 -6.78 -14.94 11.01
N LYS A 119 -8.08 -14.78 11.26
CA LYS A 119 -8.68 -14.76 12.60
C LYS A 119 -9.04 -16.16 13.12
N GLY A 120 -8.62 -17.21 12.41
CA GLY A 120 -8.81 -18.62 12.80
C GLY A 120 -7.65 -19.15 13.61
#